data_AF-A0A937ZW04-F1
#
_entry.id   AF-A0A937ZW04-F1
#
_cell.length_a   1.000
_cell.length_b   1.000
_cell.length_c   1.000
_cell.angle_alpha   90.00
_cell.angle_beta   90.00
_cell.angle_gamma   90.00
#
_symmetry.space_group_name_H-M   'P 1'
#
loop_
_entity.id
_entity.type
_entity.pdbx_description
1 polymer ?
#
loop_
_entity_poly.entity_id
_entity_poly.type
_entity_poly.pdbx_seq_one_letter_code
_entity_poly.pdbx_strand_id
1 'polypeptide(L)'
;MSACIVGWHHLKFGKHEGRDIEDMIVEATAGAMADAGIEPREVDAIYLGTFNGGFVKQEFPASLVLQAHPDLRFKPSTHVENACATG
;
A
#
# COMPACT_ATOMS: atom_id res chain seq x y z
N MET A 1 -22.70 9.90 8.70
CA MET A 1 -21.28 10.06 8.35
C MET A 1 -21.09 9.44 6.98
N SER A 2 -20.50 10.14 6.02
CA SER A 2 -20.29 9.64 4.65
C SER A 2 -18.78 9.54 4.40
N ALA A 3 -18.34 8.45 3.76
CA ALA A 3 -16.96 8.27 3.34
C ALA A 3 -16.80 8.76 1.89
N CYS A 4 -15.62 9.29 1.57
CA CYS A 4 -15.25 9.72 0.22
C CYS A 4 -13.83 9.24 -0.11
N ILE A 5 -13.57 9.00 -1.40
CA ILE A 5 -12.23 8.75 -1.93
C ILE A 5 -11.67 10.12 -2.33
N VAL A 6 -10.56 10.51 -1.72
CA VAL A 6 -9.96 11.85 -1.92
C VAL A 6 -8.68 11.83 -2.75
N GLY A 7 -8.11 10.64 -3.00
CA GLY A 7 -6.99 10.46 -3.91
C GLY A 7 -6.74 8.99 -4.24
N TRP A 8 -5.99 8.75 -5.31
CA TRP A 8 -5.68 7.40 -5.80
C TRP A 8 -4.39 7.40 -6.61
N HIS A 9 -3.77 6.22 -6.72
CA HIS A 9 -2.64 5.98 -7.62
C HIS A 9 -2.52 4.49 -7.90
N HIS A 10 -2.06 4.13 -9.09
CA HIS A 10 -1.66 2.76 -9.41
C HIS A 10 -0.45 2.77 -10.34
N LEU A 11 0.37 1.73 -10.25
CA LEU A 11 1.44 1.50 -11.21
C LEU A 11 0.86 1.08 -12.56
N LYS A 12 1.65 1.18 -13.63
CA LYS A 12 1.28 0.57 -14.91
C LYS A 12 1.14 -0.95 -14.73
N PHE A 13 0.05 -1.51 -15.25
CA PHE A 13 -0.17 -2.96 -15.19
C PHE A 13 0.74 -3.66 -16.20
N GLY A 14 1.49 -4.66 -15.75
CA GLY A 14 2.43 -5.41 -16.57
C GLY A 14 3.54 -6.07 -15.76
N LYS A 15 4.51 -6.65 -16.47
CA LYS A 15 5.71 -7.22 -15.86
C LYS A 15 6.67 -6.10 -15.46
N HIS A 16 7.02 -6.03 -14.18
CA HIS A 16 8.01 -5.10 -13.65
C HIS A 16 9.31 -5.84 -13.37
N GLU A 17 10.26 -5.80 -14.30
CA GLU A 17 11.57 -6.44 -14.11
C GLU A 17 12.47 -5.61 -13.19
N GLY A 18 13.20 -6.27 -12.29
CA GLY A 18 14.14 -5.61 -11.39
C GLY A 18 13.50 -4.84 -10.24
N ARG A 19 12.18 -4.93 -10.08
CA ARG A 19 11.43 -4.33 -8.96
C ARG A 19 10.82 -5.43 -8.11
N ASP A 20 10.81 -5.24 -6.81
CA ASP A 20 10.11 -6.12 -5.89
C ASP A 20 8.78 -5.52 -5.41
N ILE A 21 8.10 -6.25 -4.53
CA ILE A 21 6.82 -5.82 -3.97
C ILE A 21 6.96 -4.59 -3.07
N GLU A 22 8.12 -4.40 -2.43
CA GLU A 22 8.40 -3.27 -1.54
C GLU A 22 8.46 -1.98 -2.37
N ASP A 23 9.19 -2.01 -3.50
CA ASP A 23 9.24 -0.90 -4.46
C ASP A 23 7.85 -0.50 -4.96
N MET A 24 7.02 -1.50 -5.26
CA MET A 24 5.66 -1.26 -5.80
C MET A 24 4.72 -0.69 -4.74
N ILE A 25 4.78 -1.20 -3.50
CA ILE A 25 3.98 -0.69 -2.38
C ILE A 25 4.36 0.76 -2.08
N VAL A 26 5.66 1.09 -2.04
CA VAL A 26 6.14 2.45 -1.77
C VAL A 26 5.64 3.42 -2.83
N GLU A 27 5.77 3.09 -4.12
CA GLU A 27 5.31 3.95 -5.21
C GLU A 27 3.79 4.16 -5.17
N ALA A 28 3.02 3.08 -4.99
CA ALA A 28 1.55 3.17 -4.92
C ALA A 28 1.10 4.08 -3.76
N THR A 29 1.71 3.92 -2.58
CA THR A 29 1.39 4.67 -1.37
C THR A 29 1.74 6.15 -1.53
N ALA A 30 2.96 6.45 -1.97
CA ALA A 30 3.42 7.84 -2.14
C ALA A 30 2.59 8.59 -3.18
N GLY A 31 2.27 7.93 -4.31
CA GLY A 31 1.43 8.52 -5.35
C GLY A 31 0.01 8.83 -4.86
N ALA A 32 -0.61 7.92 -4.10
CA ALA A 32 -1.98 8.11 -3.61
C ALA A 32 -2.07 9.23 -2.57
N MET A 33 -1.07 9.34 -1.67
CA MET A 33 -1.00 10.47 -0.73
C MET A 33 -0.78 11.81 -1.43
N ALA A 34 0.06 11.82 -2.48
CA ALA A 34 0.31 13.02 -3.28
C ALA A 34 -0.95 13.48 -4.05
N ASP A 35 -1.70 12.54 -4.66
CA ASP A 35 -2.97 12.84 -5.34
C ASP A 35 -4.04 13.35 -4.35
N ALA A 36 -4.08 12.79 -3.14
CA ALA A 36 -4.97 13.25 -2.06
C ALA A 36 -4.58 14.60 -1.45
N GLY A 37 -3.33 15.04 -1.62
CA GLY A 37 -2.82 16.27 -1.02
C GLY A 37 -2.72 16.24 0.51
N ILE A 38 -2.51 15.06 1.09
CA ILE A 38 -2.38 14.87 2.55
C ILE A 38 -0.94 14.61 2.96
N GLU A 39 -0.61 15.00 4.19
CA GLU A 39 0.65 14.65 4.82
C GLU A 39 0.61 13.23 5.39
N PRO A 40 1.71 12.45 5.33
CA PRO A 40 1.68 11.05 5.78
C PRO A 40 1.30 10.87 7.25
N ARG A 41 1.60 11.85 8.11
CA ARG A 41 1.18 11.86 9.53
C ARG A 41 -0.34 11.86 9.72
N GLU A 42 -1.11 12.27 8.72
CA GLU A 42 -2.58 12.35 8.76
C GLU A 42 -3.26 10.99 8.48
N VAL A 43 -2.51 9.97 8.05
CA VAL A 43 -3.04 8.62 7.86
C VAL A 43 -3.30 7.96 9.21
N ASP A 44 -4.54 7.56 9.49
CA ASP A 44 -4.89 6.93 10.78
C ASP A 44 -4.74 5.40 10.77
N ALA A 45 -5.04 4.75 9.64
CA ALA A 45 -5.01 3.31 9.49
C ALA A 45 -4.68 2.91 8.05
N ILE A 46 -4.02 1.76 7.91
CA ILE A 46 -3.58 1.20 6.64
C ILE A 46 -4.16 -0.20 6.49
N TYR A 47 -4.77 -0.46 5.33
CA TYR A 47 -5.20 -1.79 4.92
C TYR A 47 -4.48 -2.14 3.62
N LEU A 48 -3.61 -3.15 3.68
CA LEU A 48 -2.84 -3.60 2.53
C LEU A 48 -3.39 -4.94 2.05
N GLY A 49 -3.87 -4.97 0.81
CA GLY A 49 -4.24 -6.19 0.12
C GLY A 49 -3.08 -6.71 -0.73
N THR A 50 -2.60 -7.92 -0.42
CA THR A 50 -1.77 -8.69 -1.36
C THR A 50 -2.26 -10.13 -1.35
N PHE A 51 -2.38 -10.72 -2.53
CA PHE A 51 -2.71 -12.13 -2.66
C PHE A 51 -1.44 -12.94 -2.84
N ASN A 52 -1.47 -14.20 -2.38
CA ASN A 52 -0.50 -15.22 -2.73
C ASN A 52 0.86 -15.12 -2.01
N GLY A 53 0.84 -14.83 -0.71
CA GLY A 53 2.06 -14.77 0.14
C GLY A 53 2.97 -16.01 0.00
N GLY A 54 2.42 -17.18 -0.30
CA GLY A 54 3.18 -18.43 -0.51
C GLY A 54 3.94 -18.56 -1.83
N PHE A 55 3.80 -17.62 -2.78
CA PHE A 55 4.51 -17.62 -4.08
C PHE A 55 5.51 -16.49 -4.23
N VAL A 56 5.63 -15.63 -3.21
CA VAL A 56 6.62 -14.55 -3.14
C VAL A 56 7.47 -14.76 -1.90
N LYS A 57 8.69 -14.20 -1.89
CA LYS A 57 9.60 -14.35 -0.74
C LYS A 57 9.11 -13.61 0.52
N GLN A 58 8.16 -12.71 0.37
CA GLN A 58 7.67 -11.82 1.42
C GLN A 58 6.19 -12.09 1.70
N GLU A 59 5.91 -12.74 2.83
CA GLU A 59 4.57 -13.21 3.23
C GLU A 59 3.90 -12.30 4.27
N PHE A 60 4.62 -11.34 4.86
CA PHE A 60 4.10 -10.44 5.92
C PHE A 60 4.19 -8.97 5.51
N PRO A 61 3.43 -8.53 4.48
CA PRO A 61 3.68 -7.25 3.83
C PRO A 61 3.04 -6.05 4.52
N ALA A 62 2.21 -6.25 5.56
CA ALA A 62 1.42 -5.18 6.20
C ALA A 62 2.25 -3.93 6.53
N SER A 63 3.46 -4.12 7.06
CA SER A 63 4.35 -3.05 7.48
C SER A 63 5.16 -2.41 6.33
N LEU A 64 5.13 -2.95 5.12
CA LEU A 64 5.91 -2.43 4.00
C LEU A 64 5.42 -1.05 3.54
N VAL A 65 4.13 -0.75 3.73
CA VAL A 65 3.56 0.59 3.47
C VAL A 65 4.29 1.67 4.28
N LEU A 66 4.82 1.31 5.46
CA LEU A 66 5.53 2.25 6.34
C LEU A 66 6.86 2.73 5.74
N GLN A 67 7.41 2.03 4.75
CA GLN A 67 8.62 2.44 4.04
C GLN A 67 8.38 3.65 3.13
N ALA A 68 7.12 3.99 2.82
CA ALA A 68 6.81 5.12 1.94
C ALA A 68 7.17 6.48 2.55
N HIS A 69 7.12 6.61 3.89
CA HIS A 69 7.52 7.84 4.59
C HIS A 69 7.77 7.61 6.09
N PRO A 70 8.79 8.25 6.71
CA PRO A 70 9.07 8.11 8.15
C PRO A 70 7.88 8.42 9.07
N ASP A 71 7.01 9.37 8.70
CA ASP A 71 5.84 9.74 9.51
C ASP A 71 4.72 8.68 9.50
N LEU A 72 4.82 7.66 8.64
CA LEU A 72 3.93 6.49 8.70
C LEU A 72 4.37 5.52 9.80
N ARG A 73 5.54 5.70 10.40
CA ARG A 73 6.03 4.82 11.47
C ARG A 73 4.99 4.69 12.59
N PHE A 74 4.74 3.46 13.00
CA PHE A 74 3.77 3.07 14.04
C PHE A 74 2.28 3.24 13.67
N LYS A 75 1.94 3.67 12.45
CA LYS A 75 0.55 3.61 12.00
C LYS A 75 0.07 2.16 11.96
N PRO A 76 -1.14 1.85 12.47
CA PRO A 76 -1.66 0.49 12.43
C PRO A 76 -1.84 0.05 10.98
N SER A 77 -1.26 -1.09 10.64
CA SER A 77 -1.35 -1.71 9.32
C SER A 77 -1.90 -3.12 9.43
N THR A 78 -2.89 -3.43 8.60
CA THR A 78 -3.53 -4.74 8.56
C THR A 78 -3.41 -5.31 7.16
N HIS A 79 -2.93 -6.54 7.04
CA HIS A 79 -2.98 -7.29 5.79
C HIS A 79 -4.34 -7.98 5.66
N VAL A 80 -4.93 -7.88 4.48
CA VAL A 80 -6.19 -8.53 4.11
C VAL A 80 -5.98 -9.37 2.86
N GLU A 81 -6.71 -10.48 2.75
CA GLU A 81 -6.64 -11.37 1.60
C GLU A 81 -8.01 -12.00 1.31
N ASN A 82 -8.43 -11.96 0.04
CA ASN A 82 -9.65 -12.61 -0.45
C ASN A 82 -9.55 -12.94 -1.95
N ALA A 83 -8.48 -13.67 -2.34
CA ALA A 83 -8.21 -14.00 -3.74
C ALA A 83 -8.26 -12.76 -4.66
N CYS A 84 -9.03 -12.79 -5.76
CA CYS A 84 -9.16 -11.67 -6.68
C CYS A 84 -9.80 -10.41 -6.06
N ALA A 85 -10.50 -10.53 -4.93
CA ALA A 85 -11.17 -9.44 -4.22
C ALA A 85 -10.37 -8.94 -3.00
N THR A 86 -9.05 -9.08 -3.05
CA THR A 86 -8.12 -8.70 -1.97
C THR A 86 -7.97 -7.19 -1.83
N GLY A 87 -8.00 -6.46 -2.95
CA GLY A 87 -7.90 -4.99 -3.01
C GLY A 87 -9.26 -4.31 -3.16
#